data_AF-A0A3M1E3Q4-F1
#
_entry.id   AF-A0A3M1E3Q4-F1
#
_cell.length_a   1.000
_cell.length_b   1.000
_cell.length_c   1.000
_cell.angle_alpha   90.00
_cell.angle_beta   90.00
_cell.angle_gamma   90.00
#
_symmetry.space_group_name_H-M   'P 1'
#
loop_
_entity.id
_entity.type
_entity.pdbx_description
1 polymer ?
#
loop_
_entity_poly.entity_id
_entity_poly.type
_entity_poly.pdbx_seq_one_letter_code
_entity_poly.pdbx_strand_id
1 'polypeptide(L)'
;MNPRWRIFTAGEGQVFQDGPRLRFSLTGATRRRYSDAQIDDGPARPRRAYPWRPPLTLTVRARFSHPANELRGTAGFGFWNDPFLMAGASVPTLPRAVWFFYASPPSDIRLSVEVPGWGWKTMVLDALRPAALPLALVAPMAVLLFQAQPLYRALWPPIGRALGVRETLLAVEVTEWHTYRLEWGSREVEFWVDRERVLT
;
A
#
# COMPACT_ATOMS: atom_id res chain seq x y z
N MET A 1 -12.74 6.49 -18.53
CA MET A 1 -11.60 6.48 -17.57
C MET A 1 -10.99 7.88 -17.49
N ASN A 2 -10.47 8.31 -16.33
CA ASN A 2 -9.83 9.63 -16.20
C ASN A 2 -8.60 9.71 -17.12
N PRO A 3 -8.39 10.78 -17.90
CA PRO A 3 -7.25 10.89 -18.82
C PRO A 3 -5.87 10.86 -18.13
N ARG A 4 -5.80 11.03 -16.81
CA ARG A 4 -4.56 10.92 -16.03
C ARG A 4 -4.16 9.47 -15.74
N TRP A 5 -5.12 8.56 -15.76
CA TRP A 5 -4.91 7.17 -15.40
C TRP A 5 -4.28 6.38 -16.53
N ARG A 6 -3.24 5.63 -16.20
CA ARG A 6 -2.53 4.72 -17.09
C ARG A 6 -2.73 3.31 -16.60
N ILE A 7 -3.05 2.42 -17.53
CA ILE A 7 -3.08 1.00 -17.24
C ILE A 7 -1.66 0.47 -17.35
N PHE A 8 -1.21 -0.23 -16.30
CA PHE A 8 -0.01 -1.04 -16.32
C PHE A 8 -0.41 -2.50 -16.15
N THR A 9 0.10 -3.36 -17.03
CA THR A 9 -0.13 -4.81 -16.95
C THR A 9 1.17 -5.56 -17.17
N ALA A 10 1.39 -6.61 -16.40
CA ALA A 10 2.48 -7.56 -16.57
C ALA A 10 1.97 -9.00 -16.47
N GLY A 11 2.59 -9.94 -17.21
CA GLY A 11 2.21 -11.35 -17.17
C GLY A 11 0.76 -11.56 -17.57
N GLU A 12 0.00 -12.24 -16.72
CA GLU A 12 -1.43 -12.55 -16.91
C GLU A 12 -2.36 -11.41 -16.46
N GLY A 13 -1.81 -10.23 -16.22
CA GLY A 13 -2.54 -9.05 -15.80
C GLY A 13 -3.44 -8.46 -16.87
N GLN A 14 -4.71 -8.27 -16.54
CA GLN A 14 -5.71 -7.70 -17.44
C GLN A 14 -6.59 -6.71 -16.68
N VAL A 15 -6.87 -5.57 -17.32
CA VAL A 15 -7.81 -4.56 -16.83
C VAL A 15 -8.95 -4.42 -17.83
N PHE A 16 -10.16 -4.72 -17.36
CA PHE A 16 -11.39 -4.58 -18.13
C PHE A 16 -12.16 -3.36 -17.64
N GLN A 17 -12.70 -2.57 -18.56
CA GLN A 17 -13.63 -1.49 -18.23
C GLN A 17 -15.05 -1.91 -18.62
N ASP A 18 -15.96 -1.90 -17.65
CA ASP A 18 -17.40 -2.16 -17.83
C ASP A 18 -18.19 -0.96 -17.32
N GLY A 19 -18.52 -0.05 -18.23
CA GLY A 19 -19.12 1.25 -17.90
C GLY A 19 -18.26 2.04 -16.90
N PRO A 20 -18.79 2.35 -15.69
CA PRO A 20 -18.04 3.05 -14.64
C PRO A 20 -17.14 2.12 -13.80
N ARG A 21 -17.21 0.80 -14.00
CA ARG A 21 -16.47 -0.19 -13.21
C ARG A 21 -15.19 -0.59 -13.92
N LEU A 22 -14.17 -0.86 -13.12
CA LEU A 22 -12.92 -1.44 -13.56
C LEU A 22 -12.75 -2.79 -12.89
N ARG A 23 -12.41 -3.81 -13.67
CA ARG A 23 -12.15 -5.16 -13.19
C ARG A 23 -10.70 -5.52 -13.49
N PHE A 24 -9.96 -5.80 -12.44
CA PHE A 24 -8.58 -6.26 -12.48
C PHE A 24 -8.58 -7.77 -12.37
N SER A 25 -7.88 -8.44 -13.29
CA SER A 25 -7.84 -9.89 -13.40
C SER A 25 -6.40 -10.36 -13.50
N LEU A 26 -6.10 -11.44 -12.78
CA LEU A 26 -4.87 -12.21 -12.86
C LEU A 26 -5.18 -13.67 -13.22
N THR A 27 -6.22 -13.88 -14.02
CA THR A 27 -6.67 -15.24 -14.39
C THR A 27 -5.56 -15.96 -15.15
N GLY A 28 -5.15 -17.14 -14.65
CA GLY A 28 -4.03 -17.89 -15.22
C GLY A 28 -2.66 -17.56 -14.60
N ALA A 29 -2.58 -16.56 -13.71
CA ALA A 29 -1.33 -16.26 -13.01
C ALA A 29 -0.84 -17.47 -12.21
N THR A 30 0.47 -17.71 -12.27
CA THR A 30 1.13 -18.80 -11.54
C THR A 30 2.26 -18.26 -10.69
N ARG A 31 2.70 -19.04 -9.70
CA ARG A 31 3.88 -18.73 -8.88
C ARG A 31 5.20 -18.59 -9.66
N ARG A 32 5.23 -18.92 -10.95
CA ARG A 32 6.45 -18.96 -11.77
C ARG A 32 6.76 -17.62 -12.43
N ARG A 33 5.78 -16.72 -12.54
CA ARG A 33 5.92 -15.46 -13.27
C ARG A 33 5.16 -14.35 -12.56
N TYR A 34 5.82 -13.20 -12.42
CA TYR A 34 5.16 -11.99 -11.96
C TYR A 34 4.00 -11.62 -12.90
N SER A 35 2.85 -11.31 -12.30
CA SER A 35 1.65 -10.82 -13.00
C SER A 35 1.07 -9.65 -12.21
N ASP A 36 0.62 -8.63 -12.93
CA ASP A 36 0.17 -7.38 -12.34
C ASP A 36 -0.90 -6.74 -13.22
N ALA A 37 -1.96 -6.24 -12.62
CA ALA A 37 -2.99 -5.46 -13.26
C ALA A 37 -3.20 -4.21 -12.38
N GLN A 38 -2.79 -3.06 -12.88
CA GLN A 38 -2.73 -1.82 -12.12
C GLN A 38 -3.23 -0.64 -12.95
N ILE A 39 -3.76 0.35 -12.24
CA ILE A 39 -3.92 1.71 -12.75
C ILE A 39 -3.12 2.66 -11.87
N ASP A 40 -2.36 3.55 -12.48
CA ASP A 40 -1.60 4.59 -11.80
C ASP A 40 -1.57 5.90 -12.60
N ASP A 41 -0.92 6.93 -12.06
CA ASP A 41 -0.70 8.23 -12.71
C ASP A 41 0.72 8.79 -12.52
N GLY A 42 1.62 7.95 -12.01
CA GLY A 42 2.99 8.29 -11.59
C GLY A 42 4.14 8.06 -12.59
N PRO A 43 4.19 6.98 -13.40
CA PRO A 43 5.43 6.48 -14.02
C PRO A 43 6.18 7.49 -14.91
N ALA A 44 5.45 8.41 -15.56
CA ALA A 44 6.01 9.29 -16.58
C ALA A 44 6.38 10.70 -16.08
N ARG A 45 6.35 10.95 -14.76
CA ARG A 45 6.58 12.29 -14.20
C ARG A 45 7.59 12.26 -13.05
N PRO A 46 8.45 13.29 -12.92
CA PRO A 46 9.27 13.43 -11.72
C PRO A 46 8.37 13.60 -10.48
N ARG A 47 8.75 13.05 -9.32
CA ARG A 47 7.93 13.07 -8.09
C ARG A 47 7.43 14.46 -7.68
N ARG A 48 8.19 15.53 -7.96
CA ARG A 48 7.76 16.92 -7.72
C ARG A 48 6.47 17.30 -8.46
N ALA A 49 6.18 16.63 -9.57
CA ALA A 49 5.03 16.85 -10.44
C ALA A 49 3.91 15.82 -10.24
N TYR A 50 3.98 14.99 -9.18
CA TYR A 50 2.86 14.14 -8.81
C TYR A 50 1.63 15.01 -8.48
N PRO A 51 0.45 14.66 -9.02
CA PRO A 51 -0.73 15.51 -8.96
C PRO A 51 -1.39 15.49 -7.58
N TRP A 52 -1.15 14.45 -6.78
CA TRP A 52 -1.83 14.24 -5.51
C TRP A 52 -1.00 14.75 -4.35
N ARG A 53 -1.59 15.69 -3.61
CA ARG A 53 -1.03 16.27 -2.39
C ARG A 53 -2.17 16.51 -1.41
N PRO A 54 -1.93 16.40 -0.09
CA PRO A 54 -2.93 16.80 0.88
C PRO A 54 -3.20 18.32 0.79
N PRO A 55 -4.43 18.78 1.11
CA PRO A 55 -5.57 17.98 1.53
C PRO A 55 -6.32 17.34 0.35
N LEU A 56 -6.69 16.06 0.45
CA LEU A 56 -7.55 15.38 -0.53
C LEU A 56 -8.31 14.20 0.10
N THR A 57 -9.33 13.73 -0.60
CA THR A 57 -10.07 12.52 -0.24
C THR A 57 -10.08 11.54 -1.41
N LEU A 58 -9.68 10.30 -1.17
CA LEU A 58 -9.85 9.18 -2.08
C LEU A 58 -11.07 8.37 -1.64
N THR A 59 -12.03 8.15 -2.54
CA THR A 59 -13.16 7.25 -2.29
C THR A 59 -13.17 6.15 -3.35
N VAL A 60 -13.15 4.90 -2.91
CA VAL A 60 -13.14 3.71 -3.77
C VAL A 60 -14.22 2.76 -3.28
N ARG A 61 -15.14 2.40 -4.16
CA ARG A 61 -16.04 1.27 -3.92
C ARG A 61 -15.47 0.03 -4.58
N ALA A 62 -15.09 -0.96 -3.78
CA ALA A 62 -14.37 -2.14 -4.26
C ALA A 62 -14.81 -3.42 -3.54
N ARG A 63 -14.55 -4.55 -4.19
CA ARG A 63 -14.64 -5.89 -3.63
C ARG A 63 -13.62 -6.81 -4.31
N PHE A 64 -13.32 -7.92 -3.66
CA PHE A 64 -12.57 -9.03 -4.25
C PHE A 64 -13.52 -10.07 -4.84
N SER A 65 -13.01 -10.86 -5.79
CA SER A 65 -13.78 -11.95 -6.41
C SER A 65 -13.82 -13.22 -5.54
N HIS A 66 -12.88 -13.37 -4.61
CA HIS A 66 -12.70 -14.55 -3.76
C HIS A 66 -12.42 -14.12 -2.31
N PRO A 67 -12.70 -14.99 -1.32
CA PRO A 67 -12.39 -14.71 0.08
C PRO A 67 -10.87 -14.62 0.30
N ALA A 68 -10.47 -13.97 1.40
CA ALA A 68 -9.06 -13.67 1.69
C ALA A 68 -8.16 -14.92 1.72
N ASN A 69 -8.65 -16.06 2.21
CA ASN A 69 -7.89 -17.32 2.26
C ASN A 69 -7.56 -17.91 0.87
N GLU A 70 -8.27 -17.51 -0.17
CA GLU A 70 -8.06 -17.97 -1.56
C GLU A 70 -7.24 -16.97 -2.38
N LEU A 71 -7.29 -15.68 -2.04
CA LEU A 71 -6.50 -14.65 -2.70
C LEU A 71 -5.00 -14.87 -2.48
N ARG A 72 -4.21 -14.75 -3.55
CA ARG A 72 -2.75 -14.87 -3.53
C ARG A 72 -2.09 -13.60 -4.04
N GLY A 73 -0.99 -13.22 -3.41
CA GLY A 73 -0.22 -12.03 -3.76
C GLY A 73 -0.64 -10.82 -2.95
N THR A 74 -0.55 -9.64 -3.57
CA THR A 74 -0.88 -8.35 -2.97
C THR A 74 -1.92 -7.62 -3.79
N ALA A 75 -2.71 -6.79 -3.14
CA ALA A 75 -3.67 -5.94 -3.82
C ALA A 75 -3.94 -4.69 -2.99
N GLY A 76 -4.59 -3.69 -3.58
CA GLY A 76 -5.01 -2.52 -2.84
C GLY A 76 -5.02 -1.25 -3.66
N PHE A 77 -5.18 -0.14 -2.97
CA PHE A 77 -5.17 1.19 -3.57
C PHE A 77 -4.76 2.23 -2.53
N GLY A 78 -4.15 3.32 -2.99
CA GLY A 78 -3.64 4.38 -2.13
C GLY A 78 -2.71 5.32 -2.86
N PHE A 79 -1.94 6.08 -2.09
CA PHE A 79 -0.90 6.96 -2.60
C PHE A 79 0.47 6.41 -2.21
N TRP A 80 1.37 6.35 -3.19
CA TRP A 80 2.74 5.88 -3.01
C TRP A 80 3.69 6.74 -3.84
N ASN A 81 4.86 7.05 -3.27
CA ASN A 81 5.86 7.87 -3.92
C ASN A 81 6.82 7.12 -4.88
N ASP A 82 6.58 5.83 -5.18
CA ASP A 82 7.47 4.97 -6.01
C ASP A 82 8.98 5.15 -5.69
N PRO A 83 9.45 4.72 -4.51
CA PRO A 83 10.81 4.93 -4.02
C PRO A 83 11.84 4.03 -4.70
N PHE A 84 11.41 2.89 -5.25
CA PHE A 84 12.28 1.81 -5.74
C PHE A 84 12.32 1.68 -7.26
N LEU A 85 11.93 2.73 -7.98
CA LEU A 85 11.99 2.78 -9.46
C LEU A 85 11.10 1.73 -10.12
N MET A 86 10.07 1.26 -9.42
CA MET A 86 9.16 0.24 -9.94
C MET A 86 8.37 0.80 -11.14
N ALA A 87 8.23 2.13 -11.24
CA ALA A 87 7.56 2.81 -12.34
C ALA A 87 8.49 3.64 -13.25
N GLY A 88 9.83 3.54 -13.16
CA GLY A 88 10.75 4.12 -14.16
C GLY A 88 11.85 5.06 -13.63
N ALA A 89 12.24 6.05 -14.46
CA ALA A 89 13.50 6.84 -14.42
C ALA A 89 13.64 7.88 -13.28
N SER A 90 13.04 7.63 -12.12
CA SER A 90 13.22 8.51 -10.95
C SER A 90 14.55 8.22 -10.23
N VAL A 91 15.01 9.10 -9.36
CA VAL A 91 16.12 8.82 -8.43
C VAL A 91 15.57 8.01 -7.24
N PRO A 92 16.23 6.98 -6.69
CA PRO A 92 15.74 6.31 -5.48
C PRO A 92 15.47 7.29 -4.33
N THR A 93 14.44 7.03 -3.52
CA THR A 93 14.12 7.86 -2.35
C THR A 93 13.59 7.01 -1.21
N LEU A 94 13.33 7.61 -0.05
CA LEU A 94 12.74 6.91 1.08
C LEU A 94 11.23 6.73 0.87
N PRO A 95 10.65 5.58 1.28
CA PRO A 95 9.26 5.25 1.03
C PRO A 95 8.29 6.18 1.78
N ARG A 96 7.24 6.62 1.09
CA ARG A 96 6.04 7.23 1.67
C ARG A 96 4.81 6.57 1.07
N ALA A 97 3.92 6.08 1.93
CA ALA A 97 2.71 5.40 1.50
C ALA A 97 1.55 5.67 2.45
N VAL A 98 0.35 5.81 1.88
CA VAL A 98 -0.93 5.88 2.60
C VAL A 98 -1.90 5.02 1.81
N TRP A 99 -2.29 3.86 2.34
CA TRP A 99 -2.77 2.77 1.48
C TRP A 99 -3.75 1.81 2.19
N PHE A 100 -4.77 1.32 1.47
CA PHE A 100 -5.57 0.13 1.82
C PHE A 100 -4.97 -1.10 1.15
N PHE A 101 -4.28 -1.94 1.92
CA PHE A 101 -3.34 -2.94 1.43
C PHE A 101 -3.74 -4.34 1.84
N TYR A 102 -3.74 -5.25 0.86
CA TYR A 102 -3.95 -6.67 1.04
C TYR A 102 -2.63 -7.39 0.79
N ALA A 103 -2.31 -8.35 1.64
CA ALA A 103 -1.30 -9.36 1.35
C ALA A 103 -1.76 -10.73 1.81
N SER A 104 -1.60 -11.75 0.98
CA SER A 104 -1.87 -13.14 1.36
C SER A 104 -0.69 -13.77 2.09
N PRO A 105 -0.88 -14.73 3.01
CA PRO A 105 0.19 -15.61 3.46
C PRO A 105 0.89 -16.31 2.26
N PRO A 106 2.21 -16.51 2.30
CA PRO A 106 3.13 -16.29 3.43
C PRO A 106 3.79 -14.90 3.45
N SER A 107 3.20 -13.88 2.82
CA SER A 107 3.74 -12.51 2.83
C SER A 107 3.93 -12.01 4.27
N ASP A 108 5.05 -11.35 4.53
CA ASP A 108 5.39 -10.80 5.84
C ASP A 108 5.71 -9.30 5.78
N ILE A 109 4.91 -8.57 5.01
CA ILE A 109 5.02 -7.10 4.89
C ILE A 109 4.39 -6.49 6.15
N ARG A 110 5.13 -6.52 7.25
CA ARG A 110 4.74 -5.94 8.54
C ARG A 110 5.41 -4.58 8.73
N LEU A 111 4.61 -3.55 9.06
CA LEU A 111 5.15 -2.28 9.51
C LEU A 111 4.90 -2.06 11.00
N SER A 112 4.05 -2.84 11.65
CA SER A 112 3.83 -2.83 13.10
C SER A 112 4.17 -4.18 13.72
N VAL A 113 4.52 -4.17 15.00
CA VAL A 113 4.69 -5.40 15.80
C VAL A 113 3.35 -6.06 16.10
N GLU A 114 2.28 -5.26 16.19
CA GLU A 114 0.95 -5.68 16.64
C GLU A 114 0.09 -6.21 15.49
N VAL A 115 0.42 -5.82 14.26
CA VAL A 115 -0.36 -6.16 13.05
C VAL A 115 0.39 -7.22 12.26
N PRO A 116 -0.27 -8.34 11.88
CA PRO A 116 0.33 -9.34 10.99
C PRO A 116 0.83 -8.74 9.66
N GLY A 117 1.84 -9.39 9.08
CA GLY A 117 2.39 -9.00 7.77
C GLY A 117 1.49 -9.32 6.56
N TRP A 118 0.33 -9.90 6.82
CA TRP A 118 -0.68 -10.32 5.85
C TRP A 118 -2.09 -9.90 6.32
N GLY A 119 -3.08 -10.07 5.44
CA GLY A 119 -4.46 -9.67 5.64
C GLY A 119 -4.81 -8.38 4.89
N TRP A 120 -6.07 -7.98 4.99
CA TRP A 120 -6.56 -6.70 4.52
C TRP A 120 -6.39 -5.65 5.61
N LYS A 121 -5.63 -4.59 5.34
CA LYS A 121 -5.27 -3.58 6.35
C LYS A 121 -5.14 -2.18 5.78
N THR A 122 -5.19 -1.21 6.66
CA THR A 122 -4.68 0.13 6.37
C THR A 122 -3.19 0.18 6.67
N MET A 123 -2.46 0.98 5.90
CA MET A 123 -1.00 1.11 6.03
C MET A 123 -0.59 2.55 5.76
N VAL A 124 0.09 3.14 6.75
CA VAL A 124 0.71 4.46 6.66
C VAL A 124 2.19 4.34 6.96
N LEU A 125 3.02 4.96 6.14
CA LEU A 125 4.47 5.03 6.30
C LEU A 125 4.98 6.35 5.73
N ASP A 126 5.83 7.05 6.49
CA ASP A 126 6.53 8.23 6.02
C ASP A 126 7.99 8.20 6.49
N ALA A 127 8.85 7.59 5.66
CA ALA A 127 10.28 7.52 5.94
C ALA A 127 11.04 8.81 5.62
N LEU A 128 10.37 9.85 5.10
CA LEU A 128 10.96 11.17 4.87
C LEU A 128 10.72 12.15 6.04
N ARG A 129 10.09 11.70 7.13
CA ARG A 129 9.97 12.52 8.34
C ARG A 129 11.36 12.87 8.88
N PRO A 130 11.59 14.10 9.38
CA PRO A 130 12.87 14.49 9.95
C PRO A 130 13.39 13.52 11.03
N ALA A 131 12.48 13.00 11.87
CA ALA A 131 12.79 12.01 12.89
C ALA A 131 13.27 10.65 12.33
N ALA A 132 12.92 10.32 11.10
CA ALA A 132 13.30 9.08 10.42
C ALA A 132 14.61 9.19 9.64
N LEU A 133 15.08 10.40 9.29
CA LEU A 133 16.28 10.57 8.47
C LEU A 133 17.55 9.96 9.09
N PRO A 134 17.81 10.06 10.41
CA PRO A 134 18.95 9.37 11.02
C PRO A 134 18.87 7.84 10.90
N LEU A 135 17.65 7.28 10.86
CA LEU A 135 17.45 5.84 10.71
C LEU A 135 17.89 5.34 9.34
N ALA A 136 17.89 6.19 8.30
CA ALA A 136 18.33 5.81 6.97
C ALA A 136 19.81 5.39 6.95
N LEU A 137 20.65 5.99 7.80
CA LEU A 137 22.08 5.66 7.91
C LEU A 137 22.33 4.26 8.50
N VAL A 138 21.43 3.82 9.39
CA VAL A 138 21.54 2.51 10.08
C VAL A 138 20.61 1.46 9.47
N ALA A 139 19.76 1.82 8.51
CA ALA A 139 18.77 0.93 7.92
C ALA A 139 19.35 -0.37 7.35
N PRO A 140 20.48 -0.38 6.61
CA PRO A 140 21.06 -1.64 6.10
C PRO A 140 21.47 -2.60 7.22
N MET A 141 21.96 -2.07 8.34
CA MET A 141 22.35 -2.86 9.51
C MET A 141 21.12 -3.32 10.31
N ALA A 142 20.08 -2.48 10.39
CA ALA A 142 18.82 -2.80 11.06
C ALA A 142 18.08 -3.95 10.37
N VAL A 143 18.09 -4.02 9.03
CA VAL A 143 17.46 -5.12 8.27
C VAL A 143 18.05 -6.49 8.63
N LEU A 144 19.37 -6.57 8.86
CA LEU A 144 20.02 -7.80 9.29
C LEU A 144 19.66 -8.16 10.73
N LEU A 145 19.56 -7.16 11.60
CA LEU A 145 19.20 -7.32 13.01
C LEU A 145 17.72 -7.71 13.22
N PHE A 146 16.83 -7.34 12.28
CA PHE A 146 15.40 -7.66 12.35
C PHE A 146 15.04 -9.11 12.02
N GLN A 147 16.00 -9.94 11.60
CA GLN A 147 15.83 -11.39 11.56
C GLN A 147 15.65 -11.98 12.98
N ALA A 148 16.15 -11.29 14.01
CA ALA A 148 15.95 -11.70 15.40
C ALA A 148 14.65 -11.10 15.98
N GLN A 149 13.64 -11.95 16.14
CA GLN A 149 12.30 -11.55 16.59
C GLN A 149 12.27 -10.79 17.95
N PRO A 150 13.09 -11.12 18.96
CA PRO A 150 13.15 -10.35 20.20
C PRO A 150 13.68 -8.93 19.99
N LEU A 151 14.72 -8.78 19.16
CA LEU A 151 15.35 -7.49 18.88
C LEU A 151 14.43 -6.60 18.05
N TYR A 152 13.72 -7.18 17.08
CA TYR A 152 12.66 -6.50 16.34
C TYR A 152 11.60 -5.93 17.28
N ARG A 153 11.04 -6.73 18.18
CA ARG A 153 10.01 -6.27 19.13
C ARG A 153 10.48 -5.13 20.03
N ALA A 154 11.76 -5.12 20.42
CA ALA A 154 12.32 -4.10 21.30
C ALA A 154 12.65 -2.79 20.56
N LEU A 155 13.26 -2.86 19.38
CA LEU A 155 13.74 -1.68 18.65
C LEU A 155 12.69 -1.07 17.74
N TRP A 156 11.68 -1.84 17.32
CA TRP A 156 10.70 -1.39 16.35
C TRP A 156 9.76 -0.28 16.85
N PRO A 157 9.23 -0.29 18.09
CA PRO A 157 8.29 0.75 18.54
C PRO A 157 8.80 2.20 18.41
N PRO A 158 10.04 2.58 18.79
CA PRO A 158 10.55 3.93 18.53
C PRO A 158 10.78 4.20 17.03
N ILE A 159 11.23 3.19 16.27
CA ILE A 159 11.45 3.29 14.81
C ILE A 159 10.13 3.54 14.08
N GLY A 160 9.10 2.73 14.36
CA GLY A 160 7.76 2.89 13.80
C GLY A 160 7.17 4.27 14.10
N ARG A 161 7.37 4.80 15.31
CA ARG A 161 6.95 6.17 15.66
C ARG A 161 7.68 7.23 14.84
N ALA A 162 8.99 7.12 14.69
CA ALA A 162 9.80 8.03 13.87
C ALA A 162 9.37 8.01 12.39
N LEU A 163 9.05 6.82 11.88
CA LEU A 163 8.52 6.57 10.52
C LEU A 163 7.04 6.94 10.35
N GLY A 164 6.34 7.32 11.42
CA GLY A 164 4.89 7.57 11.38
C GLY A 164 4.06 6.36 10.99
N VAL A 165 4.54 5.16 11.30
CA VAL A 165 3.81 3.94 10.97
C VAL A 165 2.50 3.85 11.72
N ARG A 166 1.44 3.58 10.98
CA ARG A 166 0.14 3.16 11.49
C ARG A 166 -0.38 2.04 10.61
N GLU A 167 -0.83 0.97 11.24
CA GLU A 167 -1.48 -0.16 10.57
C GLU A 167 -2.69 -0.59 11.39
N THR A 168 -3.75 -1.03 10.71
CA THR A 168 -4.92 -1.66 11.36
C THR A 168 -5.51 -2.70 10.44
N LEU A 169 -5.71 -3.91 10.96
CA LEU A 169 -6.41 -4.98 10.24
C LEU A 169 -7.89 -4.60 10.06
N LEU A 170 -8.41 -4.89 8.88
CA LEU A 170 -9.81 -4.68 8.55
C LEU A 170 -10.54 -6.02 8.66
N ALA A 171 -11.45 -6.12 9.63
CA ALA A 171 -12.29 -7.29 9.84
C ALA A 171 -13.58 -7.21 9.02
N VAL A 172 -13.45 -7.01 7.71
CA VAL A 172 -14.59 -6.93 6.77
C VAL A 172 -14.56 -8.08 5.77
N GLU A 173 -15.74 -8.49 5.30
CA GLU A 173 -15.87 -9.54 4.30
C GLU A 173 -15.46 -9.00 2.92
N VAL A 174 -14.24 -9.31 2.49
CA VAL A 174 -13.60 -8.73 1.31
C VAL A 174 -14.35 -9.02 -0.01
N THR A 175 -15.22 -10.03 -0.03
CA THR A 175 -16.05 -10.36 -1.20
C THR A 175 -17.30 -9.48 -1.35
N GLU A 176 -17.67 -8.75 -0.30
CA GLU A 176 -18.75 -7.78 -0.33
C GLU A 176 -18.28 -6.40 -0.84
N TRP A 177 -19.23 -5.64 -1.36
CA TRP A 177 -18.95 -4.28 -1.82
C TRP A 177 -18.88 -3.32 -0.64
N HIS A 178 -17.67 -2.81 -0.37
CA HIS A 178 -17.46 -1.78 0.64
C HIS A 178 -17.05 -0.46 -0.01
N THR A 179 -17.36 0.64 0.67
CA THR A 179 -16.90 1.99 0.32
C THR A 179 -15.73 2.37 1.18
N TYR A 180 -14.54 2.38 0.60
CA TYR A 180 -13.32 2.78 1.27
C TYR A 180 -13.08 4.26 1.06
N ARG A 181 -12.88 5.00 2.15
CA ARG A 181 -12.53 6.43 2.10
C ARG A 181 -11.22 6.66 2.85
N LEU A 182 -10.29 7.32 2.18
CA LEU A 182 -9.03 7.78 2.73
C LEU A 182 -9.03 9.31 2.66
N GLU A 183 -9.05 9.95 3.82
CA GLU A 183 -8.99 11.40 3.96
C GLU A 183 -7.56 11.77 4.32
N TRP A 184 -6.85 12.37 3.38
CA TRP A 184 -5.47 12.78 3.56
C TRP A 184 -5.44 14.28 3.86
N GLY A 185 -5.38 14.62 5.14
CA GLY A 185 -5.22 15.99 5.62
C GLY A 185 -3.76 16.46 5.59
N SER A 186 -3.54 17.73 5.96
CA SER A 186 -2.19 18.31 6.03
C SER A 186 -1.35 17.80 7.20
N ARG A 187 -1.99 17.24 8.24
CA ARG A 187 -1.35 16.75 9.47
C ARG A 187 -1.68 15.30 9.82
N GLU A 188 -2.85 14.84 9.43
CA GLU A 188 -3.38 13.53 9.78
C GLU A 188 -3.98 12.84 8.55
N VAL A 189 -4.15 11.53 8.67
CA VAL A 189 -4.81 10.71 7.66
C VAL A 189 -5.88 9.91 8.37
N GLU A 190 -7.10 9.95 7.86
CA GLU A 190 -8.16 9.07 8.35
C GLU A 190 -8.53 8.02 7.31
N PHE A 191 -8.78 6.81 7.78
CA PHE A 191 -9.32 5.73 6.98
C PHE A 191 -10.72 5.37 7.46
N TRP A 192 -11.60 5.14 6.50
CA TRP A 192 -12.98 4.79 6.71
C TRP A 192 -13.35 3.60 5.83
N VAL A 193 -14.10 2.66 6.40
CA VAL A 193 -14.76 1.59 5.65
C VAL A 193 -16.26 1.75 5.87
N ASP A 194 -16.96 1.94 4.76
CA ASP A 194 -18.36 2.35 4.70
C ASP A 194 -18.61 3.67 5.46
N ARG A 195 -19.07 3.59 6.71
CA ARG A 195 -19.31 4.75 7.59
C ARG A 195 -18.51 4.68 8.88
N GLU A 196 -17.71 3.65 9.06
CA GLU A 196 -16.92 3.44 10.26
C GLU A 196 -15.50 3.93 10.04
N ARG A 197 -14.99 4.73 10.98
CA ARG A 197 -13.60 5.16 10.99
C ARG A 197 -12.75 4.06 11.60
N VAL A 198 -11.76 3.59 10.85
CA VAL A 198 -10.91 2.44 11.22
C VAL A 198 -9.50 2.85 11.62
N LEU A 199 -9.02 4.03 11.23
CA LEU A 199 -7.68 4.54 11.57
C LEU A 199 -7.64 6.08 11.54
N THR A 200 -6.84 6.67 12.43
CA THR A 200 -6.40 8.08 12.44
C THR A 200 -4.90 8.17 12.76
#